data_AF-A0A7D8J0H1-F1
#
_entry.id   AF-A0A7D8J0H1-F1
#
_cell.length_a   1.000
_cell.length_b   1.000
_cell.length_c   1.000
_cell.angle_alpha   90.00
_cell.angle_beta   90.00
_cell.angle_gamma   90.00
#
_symmetry.space_group_name_H-M   'P 1'
#
loop_
_entity.id
_entity.type
_entity.pdbx_description
1 polymer ?
#
loop_
_entity_poly.entity_id
_entity_poly.type
_entity_poly.pdbx_seq_one_letter_code
_entity_poly.pdbx_strand_id
1 'polypeptide(L)'
;MEKQRGHTGKVKGATALPAELLAQSNHDPYFLPEGLEVWAGEPLYILVALWCLHQGVWINRNQIAAAFRTGSRRASMVLGYISRRTNCIDCQVRTCTGEKPAVRYCEILVTEVRLHDKKGKSGIPPPPVKKRKQAKGVRLNHVGNAGKEERELLRRLWGRRAGNAGEDNLI
;
A
#
# COMPACT_ATOMS: atom_id res chain seq x y z
N MET A 1 -39.76 0.47 56.63
CA MET A 1 -39.52 -0.75 55.81
C MET A 1 -39.42 -0.31 54.36
N GLU A 2 -38.25 -0.55 53.79
CA GLU A 2 -37.64 0.10 52.64
C GLU A 2 -38.17 -0.49 51.32
N LYS A 3 -38.64 0.36 50.40
CA LYS A 3 -39.13 -0.06 49.08
C LYS A 3 -38.04 0.26 48.04
N GLN A 4 -37.18 -0.72 47.77
CA GLN A 4 -36.09 -0.58 46.80
C GLN A 4 -36.65 -0.53 45.37
N ARG A 5 -36.32 0.57 44.67
CA ARG A 5 -36.61 0.79 43.25
C ARG A 5 -35.46 0.19 42.43
N GLY A 6 -35.73 -0.88 41.69
CA GLY A 6 -34.80 -1.42 40.70
C GLY A 6 -34.68 -0.46 39.51
N HIS A 7 -33.51 0.15 39.36
CA HIS A 7 -33.12 0.97 38.21
C HIS A 7 -32.24 0.10 37.29
N THR A 8 -32.84 -0.61 36.33
CA THR A 8 -32.08 -1.27 35.26
C THR A 8 -31.88 -0.28 34.13
N GLY A 9 -30.79 0.49 34.24
CA GLY A 9 -30.29 1.33 33.16
C GLY A 9 -29.95 0.48 31.94
N LYS A 10 -30.79 0.59 30.91
CA LYS A 10 -30.57 0.05 29.58
C LYS A 10 -29.32 0.74 29.00
N VAL A 11 -28.17 0.06 29.09
CA VAL A 11 -26.93 0.50 28.44
C VAL A 11 -27.19 0.61 26.95
N LYS A 12 -27.16 1.85 26.45
CA LYS A 12 -27.25 2.16 25.02
C LYS A 12 -26.09 1.47 24.34
N GLY A 13 -26.38 0.49 23.49
CA GLY A 13 -25.41 -0.03 22.54
C GLY A 13 -24.89 1.13 21.71
N ALA A 14 -23.62 1.46 21.88
CA ALA A 14 -22.88 2.30 20.96
C ALA A 14 -22.97 1.60 19.61
N THR A 15 -23.83 2.12 18.75
CA THR A 15 -23.96 1.66 17.37
C THR A 15 -22.69 2.12 16.67
N ALA A 16 -21.72 1.20 16.56
CA ALA A 16 -20.54 1.39 15.73
C ALA A 16 -21.02 1.72 14.31
N LEU A 17 -20.82 2.97 13.89
CA LEU A 17 -21.17 3.43 12.56
C LEU A 17 -20.28 2.70 11.53
N PRO A 18 -20.81 2.40 10.33
CA PRO A 18 -20.15 1.51 9.41
C PRO A 18 -18.95 2.20 8.75
N ALA A 19 -17.74 1.78 9.11
CA ALA A 19 -17.07 0.82 8.25
C ALA A 19 -17.01 1.26 6.75
N GLU A 20 -16.51 2.46 6.45
CA GLU A 20 -16.61 3.08 5.11
C GLU A 20 -15.60 2.50 4.12
N LEU A 21 -16.08 2.15 2.93
CA LEU A 21 -15.26 1.62 1.83
C LEU A 21 -14.72 2.79 1.02
N LEU A 22 -13.44 3.11 1.18
CA LEU A 22 -12.79 4.19 0.45
C LEU A 22 -12.18 3.65 -0.85
N ALA A 23 -12.59 4.26 -1.98
CA ALA A 23 -12.06 3.98 -3.31
C ALA A 23 -11.36 5.24 -3.86
N GLN A 24 -10.07 5.12 -4.18
CA GLN A 24 -9.37 6.12 -4.98
C GLN A 24 -9.36 5.62 -6.43
N SER A 25 -9.55 6.50 -7.41
CA SER A 25 -9.79 6.12 -8.83
C SER A 25 -8.74 5.21 -9.47
N ASN A 26 -7.53 5.11 -8.88
CA ASN A 26 -6.44 4.24 -9.34
C ASN A 26 -6.07 3.12 -8.35
N HIS A 27 -6.91 2.86 -7.36
CA HIS A 27 -6.59 1.91 -6.30
C HIS A 27 -7.80 1.04 -5.96
N ASP A 28 -7.55 -0.25 -5.69
CA ASP A 28 -8.58 -1.14 -5.13
C ASP A 28 -9.17 -0.49 -3.86
N PRO A 29 -10.45 -0.71 -3.60
CA PRO A 29 -11.09 -0.20 -2.41
C PRO A 29 -10.44 -0.78 -1.15
N TYR A 30 -10.48 -0.01 -0.06
CA TYR A 30 -10.03 -0.46 1.25
C TYR A 30 -11.01 -0.01 2.33
N PHE A 31 -10.90 -0.69 3.46
CA PHE A 31 -11.68 -0.41 4.64
C PHE A 31 -10.93 0.55 5.54
N LEU A 32 -11.62 1.56 6.09
CA LEU A 32 -11.05 2.44 7.10
C LEU A 32 -11.37 1.91 8.51
N PRO A 33 -10.35 1.52 9.31
CA PRO A 33 -10.54 1.20 10.72
C PRO A 33 -11.11 2.38 11.52
N GLU A 34 -11.82 2.07 12.60
CA GLU A 34 -12.38 3.07 13.53
C GLU A 34 -11.28 3.96 14.13
N GLY A 35 -11.60 5.24 14.31
CA GLY A 35 -10.70 6.23 14.89
C GLY A 35 -9.76 6.88 13.87
N LEU A 36 -9.85 6.51 12.58
CA LEU A 36 -9.06 7.11 11.49
C LEU A 36 -9.86 8.08 10.61
N GLU A 37 -11.13 8.33 10.92
CA GLU A 37 -12.07 9.11 10.11
C GLU A 37 -11.57 10.53 9.89
N VAL A 38 -10.94 11.13 10.90
CA VAL A 38 -10.33 12.47 10.83
C VAL A 38 -9.26 12.57 9.74
N TRP A 39 -8.62 11.44 9.38
CA TRP A 39 -7.57 11.37 8.38
C TRP A 39 -8.01 10.70 7.09
N ALA A 40 -9.31 10.43 6.87
CA ALA A 40 -9.82 9.71 5.69
C ALA A 40 -9.36 10.31 4.33
N GLY A 41 -8.99 11.60 4.30
CA GLY A 41 -8.42 12.27 3.12
C GLY A 41 -6.91 12.09 2.91
N GLU A 42 -6.21 11.34 3.75
CA GLU A 42 -4.80 11.00 3.63
C GLU A 42 -4.58 9.76 2.74
N PRO A 43 -3.39 9.60 2.13
CA PRO A 43 -3.09 8.41 1.36
C PRO A 43 -3.01 7.17 2.26
N LEU A 44 -3.37 5.99 1.71
CA LEU A 44 -3.47 4.73 2.47
C LEU A 44 -2.24 4.42 3.34
N TYR A 45 -1.02 4.69 2.87
CA TYR A 45 0.18 4.39 3.65
C TYR A 45 0.31 5.26 4.92
N ILE A 46 -0.23 6.48 4.91
CA ILE A 46 -0.31 7.35 6.09
C ILE A 46 -1.36 6.82 7.05
N LEU A 47 -2.55 6.45 6.54
CA LEU A 47 -3.60 5.83 7.34
C LEU A 47 -3.13 4.56 8.05
N VAL A 48 -2.42 3.68 7.31
CA VAL A 48 -1.81 2.47 7.88
C VAL A 48 -0.74 2.81 8.90
N ALA A 49 0.10 3.83 8.66
CA ALA A 49 1.12 4.24 9.63
C ALA A 49 0.50 4.78 10.93
N LEU A 50 -0.55 5.61 10.84
CA LEU A 50 -1.30 6.10 12.00
C LEU A 50 -1.95 4.97 12.77
N TRP A 51 -2.53 4.00 12.07
CA TRP A 51 -3.07 2.80 12.68
C TRP A 51 -1.99 2.00 13.42
N CYS A 52 -0.84 1.72 12.78
CA CYS A 52 0.28 1.04 13.42
C CYS A 52 0.80 1.80 14.66
N LEU A 53 0.86 3.13 14.59
CA LEU A 53 1.25 3.97 15.73
C LEU A 53 0.27 3.80 16.90
N HIS A 54 -1.03 3.79 16.61
CA HIS A 54 -2.07 3.54 17.63
C HIS A 54 -1.97 2.14 18.24
N GLN A 55 -1.59 1.13 17.46
CA GLN A 55 -1.39 -0.23 17.98
C GLN A 55 -0.18 -0.34 18.92
N GLY A 56 0.88 0.44 18.68
CA GLY A 56 2.08 0.44 19.54
C GLY A 56 2.86 -0.88 19.59
N VAL A 57 2.62 -1.79 18.65
CA VAL A 57 3.22 -3.12 18.59
C VAL A 57 3.87 -3.38 17.22
N TRP A 58 4.63 -4.47 17.12
CA TRP A 58 5.14 -4.95 15.85
C TRP A 58 3.99 -5.47 14.97
N ILE A 59 3.89 -4.91 13.76
CA ILE A 59 2.82 -5.21 12.81
C ILE A 59 3.40 -5.80 11.53
N ASN A 60 2.80 -6.89 11.06
CA ASN A 60 3.11 -7.55 9.80
C ASN A 60 2.05 -7.27 8.72
N ARG A 61 2.32 -7.75 7.49
CA ARG A 61 1.44 -7.53 6.33
C ARG A 61 0.04 -8.11 6.52
N ASN A 62 -0.09 -9.22 7.23
CA ASN A 62 -1.36 -9.94 7.36
C ASN A 62 -2.30 -9.19 8.30
N GLN A 63 -1.75 -8.58 9.37
CA GLN A 63 -2.51 -7.70 10.26
C GLN A 63 -3.04 -6.47 9.52
N ILE A 64 -2.22 -5.84 8.67
CA ILE A 64 -2.65 -4.71 7.83
C ILE A 64 -3.73 -5.15 6.84
N ALA A 65 -3.53 -6.30 6.18
CA ALA A 65 -4.50 -6.87 5.25
C ALA A 65 -5.85 -7.11 5.92
N ALA A 66 -5.86 -7.63 7.15
CA ALA A 66 -7.06 -7.86 7.93
C ALA A 66 -7.75 -6.56 8.35
N ALA A 67 -6.99 -5.60 8.92
CA ALA A 67 -7.55 -4.35 9.43
C ALA A 67 -8.15 -3.47 8.33
N PHE A 68 -7.43 -3.32 7.22
CA PHE A 68 -7.86 -2.47 6.10
C PHE A 68 -8.62 -3.25 5.01
N ARG A 69 -8.91 -4.54 5.24
CA ARG A 69 -9.51 -5.47 4.26
C ARG A 69 -8.86 -5.36 2.88
N THR A 70 -7.54 -5.24 2.87
CA THR A 70 -6.75 -5.17 1.63
C THR A 70 -6.07 -6.50 1.34
N GLY A 71 -5.73 -6.75 0.08
CA GLY A 71 -4.95 -7.94 -0.27
C GLY A 71 -3.55 -7.93 0.35
N SER A 72 -3.03 -9.10 0.71
CA SER A 72 -1.69 -9.28 1.31
C SER A 72 -0.56 -8.68 0.47
N ARG A 73 -0.69 -8.74 -0.87
CA ARG A 73 0.24 -8.09 -1.81
C ARG A 73 0.29 -6.57 -1.61
N ARG A 74 -0.88 -5.94 -1.48
CA ARG A 74 -0.98 -4.49 -1.29
C ARG A 74 -0.49 -4.08 0.09
N ALA A 75 -0.85 -4.82 1.13
CA ALA A 75 -0.30 -4.59 2.47
C ALA A 75 1.24 -4.65 2.49
N SER A 76 1.83 -5.58 1.73
CA SER A 76 3.30 -5.68 1.59
C SER A 76 3.90 -4.45 0.88
N MET A 77 3.23 -3.95 -0.16
CA MET A 77 3.65 -2.71 -0.82
C MET A 77 3.56 -1.51 0.12
N VAL A 78 2.49 -1.41 0.91
CA VAL A 78 2.30 -0.34 1.90
C VAL A 78 3.41 -0.38 2.95
N LEU A 79 3.73 -1.55 3.51
CA LEU A 79 4.85 -1.73 4.43
C LEU A 79 6.16 -1.20 3.85
N GLY A 80 6.48 -1.61 2.62
CA GLY A 80 7.68 -1.13 1.94
C GLY A 80 7.65 0.36 1.66
N TYR A 81 6.48 0.97 1.44
CA TYR A 81 6.36 2.42 1.33
C TYR A 81 6.63 3.13 2.65
N ILE A 82 6.00 2.66 3.74
CA ILE A 82 6.18 3.21 5.09
C ILE A 82 7.66 3.21 5.47
N SER A 83 8.34 2.07 5.33
CA SER A 83 9.76 1.95 5.72
C SER A 83 10.71 2.86 4.94
N ARG A 84 10.31 3.34 3.75
CA ARG A 84 11.10 4.24 2.90
C ARG A 84 10.74 5.72 3.08
N ARG A 85 9.71 6.04 3.85
CA ARG A 85 9.17 7.40 4.03
C ARG A 85 9.63 8.03 5.34
N THR A 86 10.95 8.05 5.55
CA THR A 86 11.60 8.59 6.77
C THR A 86 11.41 10.09 6.96
N ASN A 87 10.99 10.83 5.92
CA ASN A 87 10.69 12.25 6.05
C ASN A 87 9.44 12.54 6.89
N CYS A 88 8.48 11.61 6.91
CA CYS A 88 7.21 11.80 7.62
C CYS A 88 6.83 10.65 8.56
N ILE A 89 7.52 9.51 8.50
CA ILE A 89 7.23 8.36 9.35
C ILE A 89 8.53 7.84 9.94
N ASP A 90 8.59 7.81 11.28
CA ASP A 90 9.67 7.13 11.99
C ASP A 90 9.18 5.74 12.38
N CYS A 91 9.96 4.73 11.99
CA CYS A 91 9.64 3.35 12.26
C CYS A 91 10.91 2.49 12.38
N GLN A 92 10.79 1.42 13.16
CA GLN A 92 11.74 0.33 13.19
C GLN A 92 11.24 -0.80 12.29
N VAL A 93 12.17 -1.51 11.66
CA VAL A 93 11.85 -2.62 10.77
C VAL A 93 12.67 -3.84 11.18
N ARG A 94 12.04 -5.00 11.27
CA ARG A 94 12.73 -6.27 11.49
C ARG A 94 12.30 -7.32 10.48
N THR A 95 13.20 -8.25 10.21
CA THR A 95 12.91 -9.44 9.41
C THR A 95 12.79 -10.64 10.33
N CYS A 96 11.66 -11.32 10.28
CA CYS A 96 11.35 -12.50 11.07
C CYS A 96 11.38 -13.75 10.19
N THR A 97 11.71 -14.89 10.79
CA THR A 97 11.54 -16.20 10.18
C THR A 97 10.12 -16.68 10.43
N GLY A 98 9.45 -17.14 9.37
CA GLY A 98 8.20 -17.86 9.49
C GLY A 98 8.39 -19.22 10.16
N GLU A 99 7.27 -19.90 10.35
CA GLU A 99 7.24 -21.28 10.86
C GLU A 99 8.07 -22.23 9.99
N LYS A 100 8.09 -21.99 8.67
CA LYS A 100 9.01 -22.64 7.75
C LYS A 100 10.33 -21.84 7.66
N PRO A 101 11.51 -22.46 7.84
CA PRO A 101 12.80 -21.76 7.87
C PRO A 101 13.11 -20.91 6.62
N ALA A 102 12.57 -21.32 5.47
CA ALA A 102 12.77 -20.64 4.19
C ALA A 102 11.87 -19.41 3.98
N VAL A 103 10.83 -19.23 4.81
CA VAL A 103 9.90 -18.11 4.69
C VAL A 103 10.36 -16.99 5.60
N ARG A 104 10.60 -15.81 5.03
CA ARG A 104 10.88 -14.58 5.79
C ARG A 104 9.71 -13.62 5.64
N TYR A 105 9.45 -12.83 6.68
CA TYR A 105 8.47 -11.75 6.62
C TYR A 105 8.98 -10.53 7.38
N CYS A 106 8.49 -9.36 6.98
CA CYS A 106 8.86 -8.09 7.62
C CYS A 106 7.79 -7.69 8.62
N GLU A 107 8.23 -7.11 9.73
CA GLU A 107 7.39 -6.42 10.69
C GLU A 107 7.90 -5.00 10.88
N ILE A 108 6.96 -4.09 11.15
CA ILE A 108 7.27 -2.69 11.44
C ILE A 108 6.72 -2.30 12.81
N LEU A 109 7.45 -1.42 13.49
CA LEU A 109 6.96 -0.71 14.66
C LEU A 109 7.03 0.78 14.33
N VAL A 110 5.88 1.44 14.22
CA VAL A 110 5.82 2.88 13.95
C VAL A 110 5.90 3.63 15.27
N THR A 111 6.84 4.56 15.38
CA THR A 111 7.09 5.34 16.60
C THR A 111 6.58 6.77 16.48
N GLU A 112 6.53 7.32 15.26
CA GLU A 112 6.02 8.68 15.02
C GLU A 112 5.47 8.81 13.60
N VAL A 113 4.42 9.61 13.43
CA VAL A 113 3.89 10.03 12.13
C VAL A 113 3.69 11.54 12.12
N ARG A 114 4.43 12.23 11.24
CA ARG A 114 4.34 13.67 11.03
C ARG A 114 3.43 13.97 9.85
N LEU A 115 2.25 14.49 10.15
CA LEU A 115 1.33 15.00 9.15
C LEU A 115 1.73 16.44 8.82
N HIS A 116 2.07 16.72 7.57
CA HIS A 116 2.27 18.10 7.15
C HIS A 116 0.89 18.78 7.04
N ASP A 117 0.71 19.88 7.75
CA ASP A 117 -0.51 20.68 7.66
C ASP A 117 -0.77 21.09 6.20
N LYS A 118 -1.97 20.79 5.70
CA LYS A 118 -2.44 21.27 4.38
C LYS A 118 -2.68 22.80 4.35
N LYS A 119 -2.28 23.55 5.38
CA LYS A 119 -2.24 25.02 5.37
C LYS A 119 -0.91 25.49 4.79
N GLY A 120 -0.85 25.53 3.46
CA GLY A 120 0.31 26.10 2.79
C GLY A 120 0.37 25.80 1.31
N LYS A 121 -0.54 26.37 0.52
CA LYS A 121 -0.18 26.79 -0.84
C LYS A 121 0.79 27.97 -0.75
N SER A 122 1.96 27.78 -0.15
CA SER A 122 3.01 28.80 -0.08
C SER A 122 4.37 28.11 0.01
N GLY A 123 5.05 28.03 -1.14
CA GLY A 123 6.50 28.10 -1.16
C GLY A 123 7.32 26.84 -0.92
N ILE A 124 6.80 25.63 -1.17
CA ILE A 124 7.71 24.49 -1.39
C ILE A 124 8.26 24.66 -2.81
N PRO A 125 9.55 25.00 -3.01
CA PRO A 125 10.13 24.90 -4.35
C PRO A 125 9.94 23.45 -4.80
N PRO A 126 9.48 23.21 -6.05
CA PRO A 126 9.27 21.86 -6.52
C PRO A 126 10.53 21.04 -6.22
N PRO A 127 10.40 19.75 -5.81
CA PRO A 127 11.55 18.90 -5.57
C PRO A 127 12.49 19.06 -6.76
N PRO A 128 13.82 19.20 -6.58
CA PRO A 128 14.71 19.54 -7.67
C PRO A 128 14.47 18.53 -8.78
N VAL A 129 13.69 18.97 -9.78
CA VAL A 129 13.44 18.23 -10.97
C VAL A 129 14.79 18.36 -11.61
N LYS A 130 15.68 17.38 -11.37
CA LYS A 130 16.81 17.15 -12.25
C LYS A 130 16.11 17.09 -13.58
N LYS A 131 16.19 18.17 -14.36
CA LYS A 131 15.81 18.17 -15.76
C LYS A 131 16.72 17.11 -16.31
N ARG A 132 16.23 15.86 -16.33
CA ARG A 132 16.80 14.82 -17.17
C ARG A 132 16.79 15.53 -18.50
N LYS A 133 17.95 15.94 -18.97
CA LYS A 133 18.12 16.28 -20.38
C LYS A 133 17.44 15.11 -21.06
N GLN A 134 16.29 15.34 -21.69
CA GLN A 134 15.69 14.33 -22.52
C GLN A 134 16.76 14.07 -23.55
N ALA A 135 17.54 13.01 -23.35
CA ALA A 135 18.45 12.54 -24.36
C ALA A 135 17.52 12.26 -25.54
N LYS A 136 17.69 13.07 -26.59
CA LYS A 136 16.97 12.95 -27.84
C LYS A 136 16.99 11.46 -28.22
N GLY A 137 15.86 10.76 -28.08
CA GLY A 137 15.74 9.35 -28.46
C GLY A 137 15.38 8.32 -27.38
N VAL A 138 15.09 8.67 -26.12
CA VAL A 138 14.59 7.68 -25.15
C VAL A 138 13.15 7.28 -25.49
N ARG A 139 12.99 6.23 -26.29
CA ARG A 139 11.70 5.60 -26.61
C ARG A 139 11.11 5.00 -25.35
N LEU A 140 9.84 5.32 -25.06
CA LEU A 140 9.13 4.99 -23.81
C LEU A 140 8.92 3.48 -23.53
N ASN A 141 9.35 2.59 -24.42
CA ASN A 141 9.13 1.14 -24.31
C ASN A 141 10.44 0.33 -24.23
N HIS A 142 11.54 0.96 -23.79
CA HIS A 142 12.84 0.28 -23.68
C HIS A 142 13.08 -0.23 -22.26
N VAL A 143 12.77 -1.50 -22.00
CA VAL A 143 13.16 -2.18 -20.75
C VAL A 143 14.28 -3.18 -21.08
N GLY A 144 15.42 -3.07 -20.38
CA GLY A 144 16.60 -3.93 -20.52
C GLY A 144 17.74 -3.30 -21.33
N ASN A 145 18.94 -3.26 -20.76
CA ASN A 145 20.17 -2.72 -21.35
C ASN A 145 20.86 -3.70 -22.34
N ALA A 146 20.15 -4.72 -22.81
CA ALA A 146 20.70 -5.70 -23.74
C ALA A 146 20.93 -5.06 -25.11
N GLY A 147 22.09 -5.36 -25.70
CA GLY A 147 22.44 -5.01 -27.06
C GLY A 147 21.47 -5.61 -28.08
N LYS A 148 21.51 -5.10 -29.31
CA LYS A 148 20.60 -5.50 -30.38
C LYS A 148 20.70 -7.01 -30.67
N GLU A 149 21.92 -7.53 -30.66
CA GLU A 149 22.23 -8.95 -30.94
C GLU A 149 21.70 -9.87 -29.84
N GLU A 150 21.93 -9.52 -28.58
CA GLU A 150 21.44 -10.30 -27.42
C GLU A 150 19.91 -10.33 -27.40
N ARG A 151 19.28 -9.20 -27.75
CA ARG A 151 17.81 -9.09 -27.85
C ARG A 151 17.25 -9.92 -29.00
N GLU A 152 17.96 -9.99 -30.12
CA GLU A 152 17.57 -10.79 -31.28
C GLU A 152 17.76 -12.29 -31.03
N LEU A 153 18.85 -12.67 -30.37
CA LEU A 153 19.09 -14.03 -29.88
C LEU A 153 17.97 -14.46 -28.92
N LEU A 154 17.63 -13.62 -27.93
CA LEU A 154 16.52 -13.86 -27.01
C LEU A 154 15.18 -14.06 -27.73
N ARG A 155 14.89 -13.25 -28.75
CA ARG A 155 13.68 -13.41 -29.57
C ARG A 155 13.71 -14.69 -30.39
N ARG A 156 14.86 -15.14 -30.90
CA ARG A 156 14.96 -16.42 -31.62
C ARG A 156 14.83 -17.62 -30.68
N LEU A 157 15.37 -17.52 -29.47
CA LEU A 157 15.33 -18.59 -28.46
C LEU A 157 13.94 -18.73 -27.82
N TRP A 158 13.22 -17.63 -27.58
CA TRP A 158 11.95 -17.65 -26.84
C TRP A 158 10.73 -17.13 -27.61
N GLY A 159 10.91 -16.50 -28.76
CA GLY A 159 9.83 -15.86 -29.54
C GLY A 159 9.17 -16.77 -30.57
N ARG A 160 8.66 -17.94 -30.17
CA ARG A 160 7.61 -18.64 -30.93
C ARG A 160 6.63 -19.37 -30.02
N ARG A 161 5.52 -18.70 -29.69
CA ARG A 161 4.19 -19.33 -29.65
C ARG A 161 3.06 -18.27 -29.67
N ALA A 162 2.66 -17.89 -30.87
CA ALA A 162 1.34 -17.36 -31.23
C ALA A 162 1.27 -17.62 -32.75
N GLY A 163 0.64 -18.69 -33.22
CA GLY A 163 -0.82 -18.87 -33.22
C GLY A 163 -1.33 -18.44 -34.59
N ASN A 164 -1.08 -19.25 -35.64
CA ASN A 164 -1.77 -19.08 -36.92
C ASN A 164 -2.83 -20.18 -37.01
N ALA A 165 -4.08 -19.76 -36.79
CA ALA A 165 -5.26 -20.45 -37.27
C ALA A 165 -5.59 -19.92 -38.67
N GLY A 166 -5.93 -20.85 -39.57
CA GLY A 166 -6.83 -20.63 -40.69
C GLY A 166 -6.26 -19.98 -41.95
N GLU A 167 -5.87 -20.80 -42.92
CA GLU A 167 -6.21 -20.56 -44.33
C GLU A 167 -6.63 -21.91 -44.94
N ASP A 168 -7.96 -22.09 -45.01
CA ASP A 168 -8.61 -23.07 -45.88
C ASP A 168 -8.63 -22.55 -47.33
N ASN A 169 -8.44 -23.49 -48.27
CA ASN A 169 -8.87 -23.50 -49.69
C ASN A 169 -8.14 -22.62 -50.73
N LEU A 170 -7.50 -23.24 -51.73
CA LEU A 170 -8.12 -23.47 -53.06
C LEU A 170 -7.26 -24.39 -53.97
N ILE A 171 -7.94 -25.41 -54.53
CA ILE A 171 -7.67 -26.28 -55.71
C ILE A 171 -6.47 -27.22 -55.66
#